data_AF-A0A0V8QBA4-F1
#
_entry.id   AF-A0A0V8QBA4-F1
#
_cell.length_a   1.000
_cell.length_b   1.000
_cell.length_c   1.000
_cell.angle_alpha   90.00
_cell.angle_beta   90.00
_cell.angle_gamma   90.00
#
_symmetry.space_group_name_H-M   'P 1'
#
loop_
_entity.id
_entity.type
_entity.pdbx_description
1 polymer ?
#
loop_
_entity_poly.entity_id
_entity_poly.type
_entity_poly.pdbx_seq_one_letter_code
_entity_poly.pdbx_strand_id
1 'polypeptide(L)' 'MPCEYCHQYVSHHPRCPLYEPPKSSHFCSICNEGIYDGEEYIENDIGEYAHWECVDYGRDLVKFLGYEIKEMDEED' A
#
# COMPACT_ATOMS: atom_id res chain seq x y z
N MET A 1 2.86 23.86 24.19
CA MET A 1 1.82 24.76 23.66
C MET A 1 0.84 23.88 22.92
N PRO A 2 -0.48 23.95 23.17
CA PRO A 2 -1.44 23.13 22.43
C PRO A 2 -1.46 23.56 20.96
N CYS A 3 -1.75 22.62 20.05
CA CYS A 3 -1.93 22.94 18.63
C CYS A 3 -3.04 23.98 18.43
N GLU A 4 -2.81 24.99 17.59
CA GLU A 4 -3.81 26.03 17.32
C GLU A 4 -5.03 25.53 16.51
N TYR A 5 -4.91 24.41 15.80
CA TYR A 5 -5.97 23.84 14.98
C TYR A 5 -6.81 22.78 15.71
N CYS A 6 -6.17 21.93 16.52
CA CYS A 6 -6.84 20.81 17.18
C CYS A 6 -6.78 20.84 18.71
N HIS A 7 -6.12 21.84 19.30
CA HIS A 7 -5.99 22.06 20.75
C HIS A 7 -5.42 20.89 21.57
N GLN A 8 -4.88 19.87 20.90
CA GLN A 8 -4.19 18.75 21.55
C GLN A 8 -2.74 19.12 21.87
N TYR A 9 -2.20 18.52 22.94
CA TYR A 9 -0.89 18.85 23.50
C TYR A 9 0.24 17.93 23.04
N VAL A 10 -0.06 16.70 22.62
CA VAL A 10 0.95 15.65 22.37
C VAL A 10 0.82 15.06 20.97
N SER A 11 -0.40 14.73 20.55
CA SER A 11 -0.72 14.24 19.21
C SER A 11 -1.60 15.24 18.48
N HIS A 12 -1.72 15.10 17.16
CA HIS A 12 -2.74 15.81 16.40
C HIS A 12 -3.95 14.90 16.18
N HIS A 13 -5.14 15.50 16.14
CA HIS A 13 -6.35 14.80 15.73
C HIS A 13 -6.25 14.45 14.23
N PRO A 14 -6.74 13.30 13.74
CA PRO A 14 -6.64 12.92 12.31
C PRO A 14 -7.20 13.93 11.30
N ARG A 15 -8.06 14.86 11.76
CA ARG A 15 -8.63 15.96 10.95
C ARG A 15 -7.86 17.27 11.07
N CYS A 16 -6.75 17.29 11.81
CA CYS A 16 -5.87 18.44 11.96
C CYS A 16 -4.95 18.54 10.74
N PRO A 17 -4.72 19.73 10.17
CA PRO A 17 -3.79 19.90 9.06
C PRO A 17 -2.33 19.56 9.42
N LEU A 18 -2.00 19.48 10.71
CA LEU A 18 -0.69 19.11 11.22
C LEU A 18 -0.61 17.63 11.65
N TYR A 19 -1.65 16.84 11.36
CA TYR A 19 -1.60 15.40 11.63
C TYR A 19 -0.69 14.71 10.64
N GLU A 20 0.40 14.16 11.16
CA GLU A 20 1.20 13.16 10.45
C GLU A 20 0.68 11.77 10.83
N PRO A 21 0.21 10.96 9.87
CA PRO A 21 -0.13 9.58 10.14
C PRO A 21 1.09 8.83 10.71
N PRO A 22 0.88 7.81 11.58
CA PRO A 22 1.94 6.96 12.05
C PRO A 22 2.71 6.39 10.85
N LYS A 23 4.04 6.38 10.90
CA LYS A 23 4.84 5.74 9.85
C LYS A 23 4.40 4.28 9.70
N SER A 24 4.00 3.90 8.50
CA SER A 24 3.68 2.51 8.25
C SER A 24 4.93 1.64 8.39
N SER A 25 4.73 0.41 8.86
CA SER A 25 5.74 -0.65 8.82
C SER A 25 5.68 -1.46 7.53
N HIS A 26 4.61 -1.29 6.74
CA HIS A 26 4.37 -1.98 5.48
C HIS A 26 4.35 -0.96 4.35
N PHE A 27 5.19 -1.16 3.34
CA PHE A 27 5.29 -0.27 2.19
C PHE A 27 4.95 -1.04 0.92
N CYS A 28 4.14 -0.44 0.08
CA CYS A 28 3.80 -1.00 -1.22
C CYS A 28 5.05 -1.02 -2.12
N SER A 29 5.42 -2.20 -2.64
CA SER A 29 6.58 -2.38 -3.52
C SER A 29 6.39 -1.73 -4.89
N ILE A 30 5.17 -1.31 -5.24
CA ILE A 30 4.81 -0.72 -6.52
C ILE A 30 4.86 0.81 -6.46
N CYS A 31 4.16 1.44 -5.51
CA CYS A 31 4.07 2.90 -5.39
C CYS A 31 5.05 3.50 -4.36
N ASN A 32 5.68 2.68 -3.51
CA ASN A 32 6.55 3.07 -2.39
C ASN A 32 5.85 3.89 -1.29
N GLU A 33 4.51 3.93 -1.27
CA GLU A 33 3.75 4.56 -0.19
C GLU A 33 3.48 3.57 0.94
N GLY A 34 3.30 4.10 2.15
CA GLY A 34 2.95 3.29 3.32
C GLY A 34 1.52 2.76 3.20
N ILE A 35 1.31 1.53 3.66
CA ILE A 35 -0.02 0.92 3.78
C ILE A 35 -0.55 1.22 5.19
N TYR A 36 -1.68 1.91 5.30
CA TYR A 36 -2.25 2.37 6.57
C TYR A 36 -3.48 1.56 7.01
N ASP A 37 -3.86 1.73 8.28
CA ASP A 37 -5.03 1.06 8.85
C ASP A 37 -6.31 1.34 8.03
N GLY A 38 -6.94 0.27 7.56
CA GLY A 38 -8.15 0.34 6.75
C GLY A 38 -7.91 0.28 5.24
N GLU A 39 -6.67 0.29 4.78
CA GLU A 39 -6.32 0.05 3.37
C GLU A 39 -6.26 -1.44 3.06
N GLU A 40 -6.71 -1.81 1.86
CA GLU A 40 -6.61 -3.17 1.36
C GLU A 40 -5.23 -3.40 0.75
N TYR A 41 -4.60 -4.52 1.12
CA TYR A 41 -3.28 -4.89 0.63
C TYR A 41 -3.15 -6.40 0.45
N ILE A 42 -2.12 -6.82 -0.27
CA ILE A 42 -1.71 -8.21 -0.40
C ILE A 42 -0.22 -8.37 -0.07
N GLU A 43 0.14 -9.55 0.41
CA GLU A 43 1.51 -9.99 0.64
C GLU A 43 1.81 -11.18 -0.28
N ASN A 44 2.96 -11.18 -0.95
CA ASN A 44 3.41 -12.31 -1.78
C ASN A 44 4.32 -13.27 -1.00
N ASP A 45 4.65 -14.41 -1.60
CA ASP A 45 5.44 -15.48 -0.95
C ASP A 45 6.89 -15.07 -0.60
N ILE A 46 7.38 -13.94 -1.12
CA ILE A 46 8.71 -13.39 -0.81
C ILE A 46 8.66 -12.28 0.25
N GLY A 47 7.49 -11.99 0.82
CA GLY A 47 7.29 -11.01 1.89
C GLY A 47 7.22 -9.55 1.41
N GLU A 48 6.94 -9.31 0.13
CA GLU A 48 6.63 -7.97 -0.38
C GLU A 48 5.15 -7.66 -0.21
N TYR A 49 4.86 -6.38 0.07
CA TYR A 49 3.50 -5.86 0.22
C TYR A 49 3.13 -5.01 -0.98
N ALA A 50 1.86 -5.04 -1.38
CA ALA A 50 1.32 -4.08 -2.35
C ALA A 50 -0.10 -3.66 -1.96
N HIS A 51 -0.45 -2.39 -2.20
CA HIS A 51 -1.84 -1.95 -2.15
C HIS A 51 -2.68 -2.75 -3.15
N TRP A 52 -3.89 -3.12 -2.77
CA TRP A 52 -4.80 -3.86 -3.65
C TRP A 52 -5.07 -3.12 -4.97
N GLU A 53 -5.27 -1.80 -4.90
CA GLU A 53 -5.46 -0.96 -6.09
C GLU A 53 -4.22 -0.87 -7.00
N CYS A 54 -3.03 -1.13 -6.47
CA CYS A 54 -1.78 -1.13 -7.26
C CYS A 54 -1.60 -2.42 -8.07
N VAL A 55 -2.35 -3.48 -7.77
CA VAL A 55 -2.31 -4.78 -8.46
C VAL A 55 -3.64 -5.14 -9.14
N ASP A 56 -4.62 -4.24 -9.15
CA ASP A 56 -5.99 -4.49 -9.62
C ASP A 56 -6.07 -4.93 -11.10
N TYR A 57 -5.05 -4.61 -11.90
CA TYR A 57 -4.90 -5.18 -13.23
C TYR A 57 -4.34 -6.60 -13.13
N GLY A 58 -5.12 -7.61 -13.54
CA GLY A 58 -4.76 -9.02 -13.38
C GLY A 58 -3.36 -9.42 -13.87
N ARG A 59 -2.76 -8.72 -14.84
CA ARG A 59 -1.35 -8.94 -15.24
C ARG A 59 -0.34 -8.46 -14.20
N ASP A 60 -0.60 -7.35 -13.53
CA ASP A 60 0.24 -6.80 -12.47
C ASP A 60 0.16 -7.67 -11.22
N LEU A 61 -1.02 -8.17 -10.88
CA LEU A 61 -1.18 -9.19 -9.84
C LEU A 61 -0.37 -10.46 -10.14
N VAL A 62 -0.47 -11.00 -11.36
CA VAL A 62 0.27 -12.22 -11.76
C VAL A 62 1.78 -12.00 -11.62
N LYS A 63 2.30 -10.84 -12.04
CA LYS A 63 3.71 -10.49 -11.88
C LYS A 63 4.10 -10.29 -10.41
N PHE A 64 3.28 -9.60 -9.62
CA PHE A 64 3.52 -9.38 -8.21
C PHE A 64 3.59 -10.69 -7.41
N LEU A 65 2.74 -11.67 -7.78
CA LEU A 65 2.76 -13.01 -7.22
C LEU A 65 3.91 -13.88 -7.74
N GLY A 66 4.75 -13.38 -8.66
CA GLY A 66 5.90 -14.10 -9.20
C GLY A 66 5.58 -15.14 -10.28
N TYR A 67 4.37 -15.10 -10.86
CA TYR A 67 3.97 -16.00 -11.93
C TYR A 67 4.33 -15.46 -13.32
N GLU A 68 4.50 -16.38 -14.27
CA GLU A 68 4.75 -16.09 -15.68
C GLU A 68 3.45 -16.17 -16.49
N ILE A 69 3.20 -15.14 -17.31
CA ILE A 69 2.10 -15.16 -18.30
C ILE A 69 2.61 -15.90 -19.54
N LYS A 70 1.95 -17.00 -19.91
CA LYS A 70 2.31 -17.82 -21.07
C LYS A 70 1.28 -17.65 -22.19
N GLU A 71 1.76 -17.62 -23.42
CA GLU A 71 0.93 -17.72 -24.64
C GLU A 71 1.05 -19.17 -25.15
N MET A 72 -0.05 -19.74 -25.66
CA MET A 72 0.02 -21.05 -26.31
C MET A 72 0.54 -20.85 -27.73
N ASP A 73 1.58 -21.60 -28.10
CA ASP A 73 2.03 -21.68 -29.48
C ASP A 73 0.99 -22.49 -30.29
N GLU A 74 0.60 -21.99 -31.47
CA GLU A 74 -0.12 -22.81 -32.44
C GLU A 74 0.85 -23.90 -32.93
N GLU A 75 0.59 -25.16 -32.56
CA GLU A 75 1.31 -26.31 -33.13
C GLU A 75 1.04 -26.36 -34.65
N ASP A 76 2.11 -26.24 -35.46
CA ASP A 76 2.11 -26.40 -36.94
C ASP A 76 1.62 -27.79 -37.40
#